data_AF-A0A172TZM4-F1
#
_entry.id   AF-A0A172TZM4-F1
#
_cell.length_a   1.000
_cell.length_b   1.000
_cell.length_c   1.000
_cell.angle_alpha   90.00
_cell.angle_beta   90.00
_cell.angle_gamma   90.00
#
_symmetry.space_group_name_H-M   'P 1'
#
loop_
_entity.id
_entity.type
_entity.pdbx_description
1 polymer ?
#
loop_
_entity_poly.entity_id
_entity_poly.type
_entity_poly.pdbx_seq_one_letter_code
_entity_poly.pdbx_strand_id
1 'polypeptide(L)'
;MKKIIPLLFFSCLLICSYSQAQSYNIIKAQAFFRTSTAGNVQVDEDGRPVNKGITKDYLIYIETKGPAYPQWDRVYIDGLPYTVQTVEVANTPVKLGTLKGQKTTVTIHKGVNNQLWQLVLTSQNESSTNKTKAKAITLSGTFRNKSITYRITKVQELEKRFNP
;
A
#
# COMPACT_ATOMS: atom_id res chain seq x y z
N MET A 1 -61.90 19.27 -2.84
CA MET A 1 -60.67 19.93 -2.36
C MET A 1 -59.77 18.89 -1.68
N LYS A 2 -58.73 18.38 -2.34
CA LYS A 2 -57.73 17.50 -1.71
C LYS A 2 -56.34 17.98 -2.12
N LYS A 3 -55.58 18.45 -1.13
CA LYS A 3 -54.21 18.97 -1.25
C LYS A 3 -53.24 17.77 -1.30
N ILE A 4 -52.73 17.41 -2.48
CA ILE A 4 -51.79 16.27 -2.69
C ILE A 4 -50.37 16.77 -3.04
N ILE A 5 -50.03 18.02 -2.68
CA ILE A 5 -48.85 18.70 -3.23
C ILE A 5 -47.54 18.56 -2.42
N PRO A 6 -47.47 18.19 -1.11
CA PRO A 6 -46.16 18.23 -0.44
C PRO A 6 -45.31 16.95 -0.58
N LEU A 7 -45.85 15.83 -1.07
CA LEU A 7 -45.11 14.55 -1.03
C LEU A 7 -44.00 14.43 -2.10
N LEU A 8 -44.11 15.19 -3.20
CA LEU A 8 -43.16 15.11 -4.31
C LEU A 8 -41.88 15.93 -4.08
N PHE A 9 -41.89 16.87 -3.13
CA PHE A 9 -40.73 17.71 -2.83
C PHE A 9 -39.73 17.02 -1.89
N PHE A 10 -40.19 16.07 -1.06
CA PHE A 10 -39.33 15.34 -0.11
C PHE A 10 -38.54 14.20 -0.77
N SER A 11 -39.00 13.68 -1.90
CA SER A 11 -38.31 12.63 -2.65
C SER A 11 -37.04 13.12 -3.36
N CYS A 12 -36.91 14.43 -3.61
CA CYS A 12 -35.77 14.96 -4.36
C CYS A 12 -34.53 15.23 -3.48
N LEU A 13 -34.70 15.29 -2.16
CA LEU A 13 -33.61 15.56 -1.21
C LEU A 13 -32.80 14.32 -0.81
N LEU A 14 -33.31 13.11 -1.10
CA LEU A 14 -32.66 11.84 -0.75
C LEU A 14 -31.64 11.33 -1.80
N ILE A 15 -31.55 11.98 -2.96
CA ILE A 15 -30.66 11.54 -4.06
C ILE A 15 -29.31 12.27 -4.03
N CYS A 16 -29.12 13.30 -3.20
CA CYS A 16 -27.89 14.09 -3.16
C CYS A 16 -26.78 13.53 -2.24
N SER A 17 -26.99 12.37 -1.60
CA SER A 17 -25.95 11.69 -0.82
C SER A 17 -25.01 10.87 -1.71
N TYR A 18 -24.59 11.40 -2.85
CA TYR A 18 -23.50 10.79 -3.61
C TYR A 18 -22.20 10.99 -2.83
N SER A 19 -21.71 9.87 -2.32
CA SER A 19 -20.42 9.74 -1.64
C SER A 19 -19.35 10.54 -2.36
N GLN A 20 -18.64 11.39 -1.61
CA GLN A 20 -17.40 11.99 -2.11
C GLN A 20 -16.39 10.87 -2.36
N ALA A 21 -16.34 10.38 -3.60
CA ALA A 21 -15.20 9.65 -4.10
C ALA A 21 -14.01 10.62 -4.06
N GLN A 22 -13.24 10.58 -2.98
CA GLN A 22 -12.03 11.36 -2.85
C GLN A 22 -11.02 10.84 -3.87
N SER A 23 -11.09 11.38 -5.08
CA SER A 23 -10.07 11.24 -6.10
C SER A 23 -8.87 12.06 -5.66
N TYR A 24 -8.14 11.56 -4.67
CA TYR A 24 -6.78 11.99 -4.41
C TYR A 24 -6.03 11.83 -5.73
N ASN A 25 -5.20 12.79 -6.13
CA ASN A 25 -4.44 12.76 -7.40
C ASN A 25 -3.38 11.63 -7.45
N ILE A 26 -3.59 10.54 -6.71
CA ILE A 26 -2.97 9.23 -6.78
C ILE A 26 -3.67 8.47 -7.90
N ILE A 27 -2.94 8.18 -8.96
CA ILE A 27 -3.44 7.45 -10.13
C ILE A 27 -3.43 5.95 -9.84
N LYS A 28 -2.36 5.46 -9.22
CA LYS A 28 -2.14 4.03 -8.98
C LYS A 28 -1.27 3.82 -7.75
N ALA A 29 -1.57 2.77 -7.00
CA ALA A 29 -0.66 2.24 -6.00
C ALA A 29 -0.48 0.74 -6.22
N GLN A 30 0.75 0.27 -6.14
CA GLN A 30 1.11 -1.12 -6.31
C GLN A 30 1.99 -1.55 -5.15
N ALA A 31 1.67 -2.70 -4.56
CA ALA A 31 2.44 -3.26 -3.46
C ALA A 31 2.89 -4.68 -3.78
N PHE A 32 4.14 -4.93 -3.47
CA PHE A 32 4.79 -6.23 -3.62
C PHE A 32 5.52 -6.58 -2.33
N PHE A 33 5.81 -7.85 -2.14
CA PHE A 33 6.76 -8.27 -1.11
C PHE A 33 7.65 -9.41 -1.59
N ARG A 34 8.81 -9.54 -0.97
CA ARG A 34 9.68 -10.71 -1.07
C ARG A 34 9.81 -11.33 0.30
N THR A 35 9.86 -12.65 0.35
CA THR A 35 10.25 -13.37 1.58
C THR A 35 11.74 -13.69 1.52
N SER A 36 12.49 -13.34 2.53
CA SER A 36 13.85 -13.84 2.76
C SER A 36 13.82 -14.81 3.94
N THR A 37 14.69 -15.82 3.91
CA THR A 37 14.84 -16.78 5.02
C THR A 37 16.26 -16.64 5.53
N ALA A 38 16.43 -16.39 6.83
CA ALA A 38 17.74 -16.38 7.47
C ALA A 38 18.38 -17.76 7.32
N GLY A 39 19.63 -17.81 6.85
CA GLY A 39 20.36 -19.06 6.65
C GLY A 39 20.67 -19.79 7.96
N ASN A 40 20.77 -19.05 9.08
CA ASN A 40 20.94 -19.59 10.40
C ASN A 40 19.78 -19.11 11.30
N VAL A 41 18.95 -20.03 11.76
CA VAL A 41 17.80 -19.74 12.62
C VAL A 41 18.15 -20.24 14.02
N GLN A 42 18.16 -19.33 15.00
CA GLN A 42 18.44 -19.71 16.38
C GLN A 42 17.38 -20.69 16.87
N VAL A 43 17.82 -21.79 17.47
CA VAL A 43 16.95 -22.80 18.08
C VAL A 43 17.02 -22.72 19.60
N ASP A 44 15.93 -23.09 20.27
CA ASP A 44 15.87 -23.26 21.72
C ASP A 44 16.51 -24.61 22.14
N GLU A 45 16.48 -24.90 23.44
CA GLU A 45 17.05 -26.12 24.02
C GLU A 45 16.36 -27.40 23.50
N ASP A 46 15.11 -27.32 23.04
CA ASP A 46 14.35 -28.41 22.42
C ASP A 46 14.59 -28.52 20.91
N GLY A 47 15.50 -27.72 20.35
CA GLY A 47 15.78 -27.67 18.91
C GLY A 47 14.71 -26.96 18.08
N ARG A 48 13.80 -26.20 18.70
CA ARG A 48 12.72 -25.47 17.99
C ARG A 48 13.19 -24.07 17.63
N PRO A 49 12.80 -23.53 16.47
CA PRO A 49 13.17 -22.18 16.06
C PRO A 49 12.64 -21.11 17.04
N VAL A 50 13.55 -20.32 17.63
CA VAL A 50 13.23 -19.17 18.50
C VAL A 50 12.52 -18.07 17.70
N ASN A 51 12.85 -17.94 16.41
CA ASN A 51 12.14 -17.10 15.46
C ASN A 51 11.88 -17.88 14.17
N LYS A 52 10.87 -17.47 13.41
CA LYS A 52 10.50 -18.16 12.17
C LYS A 52 11.54 -18.02 11.05
N GLY A 53 12.60 -17.24 11.26
CA GLY A 53 13.64 -16.95 10.27
C GLY A 53 13.15 -16.29 8.98
N ILE A 54 11.86 -15.99 8.82
CA ILE A 54 11.29 -15.44 7.60
C ILE A 54 11.04 -13.94 7.77
N THR A 55 11.69 -13.14 6.93
CA THR A 55 11.49 -11.69 6.84
C THR A 55 10.74 -11.37 5.56
N LYS A 56 9.86 -10.36 5.62
CA LYS A 56 9.16 -9.82 4.44
C LYS A 56 9.70 -8.44 4.11
N ASP A 57 10.21 -8.29 2.90
CA ASP A 57 10.64 -7.00 2.37
C ASP A 57 9.54 -6.45 1.48
N TYR A 58 8.86 -5.39 1.92
CA TYR A 58 7.78 -4.76 1.17
C TYR A 58 8.33 -3.73 0.17
N LEU A 59 7.79 -3.75 -1.05
CA LEU A 59 8.07 -2.77 -2.10
C LEU A 59 6.76 -2.11 -2.51
N ILE A 60 6.62 -0.82 -2.21
CA ILE A 60 5.39 -0.07 -2.50
C ILE A 60 5.72 1.09 -3.43
N TYR A 61 4.93 1.19 -4.50
CA TYR A 61 5.06 2.23 -5.50
C TYR A 61 3.74 2.98 -5.65
N ILE A 62 3.83 4.30 -5.71
CA ILE A 62 2.67 5.20 -5.85
C ILE A 62 2.92 6.12 -7.04
N GLU A 63 1.95 6.16 -7.93
CA GLU A 63 1.93 7.07 -9.07
C GLU A 63 0.98 8.22 -8.79
N THR A 64 1.46 9.44 -8.95
CA THR A 64 0.66 10.67 -8.77
C THR A 64 0.63 11.51 -10.03
N LYS A 65 -0.43 12.29 -10.20
CA LYS A 65 -0.55 13.28 -11.27
C LYS A 65 0.30 14.52 -10.95
N GLY A 66 1.22 14.86 -11.86
CA GLY A 66 2.09 16.02 -11.73
C GLY A 66 3.18 15.91 -10.66
N PRO A 67 3.96 16.99 -10.44
CA PRO A 67 5.22 16.95 -9.69
C PRO A 67 5.07 17.09 -8.17
N ALA A 68 3.82 17.15 -7.67
CA ALA A 68 3.60 17.35 -6.24
C ALA A 68 4.13 16.15 -5.44
N TYR A 69 4.86 16.43 -4.35
CA TYR A 69 5.40 15.42 -3.46
C TYR A 69 4.34 14.94 -2.45
N PRO A 70 4.01 13.64 -2.40
CA PRO A 70 3.13 13.10 -1.37
C PRO A 70 3.90 12.91 -0.06
N GLN A 71 3.39 13.50 1.02
CA GLN A 71 3.94 13.33 2.37
C GLN A 71 3.15 12.23 3.06
N TRP A 72 3.80 11.13 3.41
CA TRP A 72 3.19 10.04 4.16
C TRP A 72 3.70 10.08 5.60
N ASP A 73 2.77 10.05 6.54
CA ASP A 73 3.09 10.15 7.97
C ASP A 73 3.08 8.77 8.63
N ARG A 74 2.15 7.90 8.21
CA ARG A 74 1.93 6.57 8.79
C ARG A 74 1.64 5.54 7.72
N VAL A 75 2.28 4.38 7.86
CA VAL A 75 2.00 3.19 7.07
C VAL A 75 1.70 2.04 8.01
N TYR A 76 0.59 1.36 7.78
CA TYR A 76 0.24 0.13 8.48
C TYR A 76 0.21 -1.04 7.51
N ILE A 77 0.91 -2.12 7.84
CA ILE A 77 0.91 -3.36 7.08
C ILE A 77 0.53 -4.50 8.01
N ASP A 78 -0.55 -5.22 7.70
CA ASP A 78 -1.09 -6.27 8.55
C ASP A 78 -1.37 -5.79 10.00
N GLY A 79 -1.65 -4.49 10.17
CA GLY A 79 -1.87 -3.81 11.45
C GLY A 79 -0.60 -3.32 12.16
N LEU A 80 0.58 -3.63 11.65
CA LEU A 80 1.85 -3.19 12.24
C LEU A 80 2.27 -1.82 11.67
N PRO A 81 2.73 -0.89 12.52
CA PRO A 81 3.15 0.44 12.08
C PRO A 81 4.56 0.43 11.48
N TYR A 82 4.76 1.25 10.45
CA TYR A 82 6.03 1.50 9.79
C TYR A 82 6.26 3.00 9.67
N THR A 83 7.51 3.43 9.88
CA THR A 83 7.93 4.72 9.34
C THR A 83 8.07 4.61 7.82
N VAL A 84 7.87 5.73 7.14
CA VAL A 84 7.91 5.79 5.69
C VAL A 84 8.77 6.95 5.24
N GLN A 85 9.65 6.67 4.29
CA GLN A 85 10.37 7.66 3.51
C GLN A 85 9.90 7.56 2.06
N THR A 86 9.55 8.69 1.47
CA THR A 86 9.09 8.74 0.08
C THR A 86 10.24 9.19 -0.81
N VAL A 87 10.61 8.34 -1.77
CA VAL A 87 11.72 8.57 -2.69
C VAL A 87 11.19 8.65 -4.11
N GLU A 88 11.60 9.66 -4.85
CA GLU A 88 11.24 9.79 -6.26
C GLU A 88 11.94 8.72 -7.11
N VAL A 89 11.19 8.07 -7.98
CA VAL A 89 11.74 7.15 -8.98
C VAL A 89 12.02 7.94 -10.25
N ALA A 90 13.27 8.37 -10.42
CA ALA A 90 13.69 9.14 -11.60
C ALA A 90 13.62 8.32 -12.90
N ASN A 91 14.05 7.05 -12.84
CA ASN A 91 14.19 6.20 -14.02
C ASN A 91 13.07 5.15 -14.08
N THR A 92 12.29 5.20 -15.16
CA THR A 92 11.29 4.17 -15.48
C THR A 92 11.56 3.59 -16.86
N PRO A 93 11.31 2.30 -17.09
CA PRO A 93 10.65 1.36 -16.18
C PRO A 93 11.51 0.83 -15.02
N VAL A 94 10.84 0.46 -13.92
CA VAL A 94 11.45 -0.27 -12.80
C VAL A 94 11.15 -1.76 -12.94
N LYS A 95 12.19 -2.59 -13.11
CA LYS A 95 12.06 -4.06 -13.14
C LYS A 95 12.12 -4.63 -11.72
N LEU A 96 11.01 -5.22 -11.26
CA LEU A 96 10.91 -5.77 -9.90
C LEU A 96 11.21 -7.27 -9.82
N GLY A 97 11.20 -7.99 -10.95
CA GLY A 97 11.41 -9.43 -11.00
C GLY A 97 10.13 -10.19 -11.32
N THR A 98 10.10 -11.49 -11.06
CA THR A 98 8.98 -12.36 -11.44
C THR A 98 7.99 -12.53 -10.30
N LEU A 99 6.69 -12.59 -10.61
CA LEU A 99 5.67 -12.97 -9.62
C LEU A 99 5.86 -14.43 -9.20
N LYS A 100 5.83 -14.70 -7.89
CA LYS A 100 6.00 -16.06 -7.38
C LYS A 100 4.93 -16.99 -7.92
N GLY A 101 5.37 -18.12 -8.48
CA GLY A 101 4.49 -19.12 -9.08
C GLY A 101 3.94 -18.72 -10.45
N GLN A 102 4.44 -17.65 -11.06
CA GLN A 102 4.09 -17.22 -12.40
C GLN A 102 5.36 -17.03 -13.24
N LYS A 103 5.23 -17.01 -14.57
CA LYS A 103 6.34 -16.66 -15.47
C LYS A 103 6.41 -15.17 -15.81
N THR A 104 5.50 -14.38 -15.23
CA THR A 104 5.33 -12.97 -15.57
C THR A 104 6.31 -12.09 -14.79
N THR A 105 7.17 -11.40 -15.52
CA THR A 105 8.02 -10.33 -14.96
C THR A 105 7.17 -9.09 -14.69
N VAL A 106 7.31 -8.53 -13.49
CA VAL A 106 6.71 -7.28 -13.07
C VAL A 106 7.64 -6.13 -13.42
N THR A 107 7.08 -5.20 -14.19
CA THR A 107 7.71 -3.94 -14.55
C THR A 107 6.74 -2.81 -14.21
N ILE A 108 7.25 -1.75 -13.57
CA ILE A 108 6.46 -0.55 -13.26
C ILE A 108 6.86 0.57 -14.19
N HIS A 109 5.86 1.16 -14.85
CA HIS A 109 6.01 2.32 -15.70
C HIS A 109 5.26 3.49 -15.06
N LYS A 110 5.76 4.70 -15.22
CA LYS A 110 4.98 5.92 -14.95
C LYS A 110 4.29 6.37 -16.23
N GLY A 111 3.08 6.88 -16.10
CA GLY A 111 2.38 7.55 -17.18
C GLY A 111 3.06 8.85 -17.59
N VAL A 112 2.70 9.34 -18.78
CA VAL A 112 3.18 10.64 -19.28
C VAL A 112 2.74 11.74 -18.32
N ASN A 113 3.68 12.62 -17.94
CA ASN A 113 3.48 13.73 -16.98
C ASN A 113 3.06 13.30 -15.55
N ASN A 114 3.19 12.02 -15.23
CA ASN A 114 3.02 11.51 -13.88
C ASN A 114 4.37 11.35 -13.19
N GLN A 115 4.30 11.30 -11.86
CA GLN A 115 5.43 11.04 -10.99
C GLN A 115 5.27 9.70 -10.31
N LEU A 116 6.36 8.94 -10.23
CA LEU A 116 6.39 7.67 -9.53
C LEU A 116 7.25 7.80 -8.28
N TRP A 117 6.72 7.28 -7.18
CA TRP A 117 7.33 7.34 -5.86
C TRP A 117 7.47 5.93 -5.31
N GLN A 118 8.61 5.64 -4.70
CA GLN A 118 8.81 4.45 -3.90
C GLN A 118 8.67 4.80 -2.42
N LEU A 119 7.90 4.01 -1.68
CA LEU A 119 7.86 4.10 -0.22
C LEU A 119 8.89 3.14 0.35
N VAL A 120 9.92 3.69 0.98
CA VAL A 120 10.91 2.95 1.77
C VAL A 120 10.39 2.87 3.19
N LEU A 121 10.25 1.66 3.71
CA LEU A 121 9.62 1.42 4.99
C LEU A 121 10.64 0.91 6.01
N THR A 122 10.53 1.39 7.24
CA THR A 122 11.26 0.85 8.38
C THR A 122 10.28 0.43 9.45
N SER A 123 10.39 -0.83 9.90
CA SER A 123 9.54 -1.38 10.95
C SER A 123 9.73 -0.58 12.23
N GLN A 124 8.64 -0.08 12.82
CA GLN A 124 8.66 0.42 14.18
C GLN A 124 8.49 -0.80 15.08
N ASN A 125 9.61 -1.42 15.46
CA ASN A 125 9.60 -2.62 16.30
C ASN A 125 8.97 -2.31 17.66
N GLU A 126 7.69 -2.68 17.81
CA GLU A 126 7.08 -2.94 19.10
C GLU A 126 6.34 -4.27 19.06
N SER A 127 6.62 -5.06 20.09
CA SER A 127 6.35 -6.49 20.26
C SER A 127 4.85 -6.83 20.37
N SER A 128 4.04 -6.47 19.37
CA SER A 128 2.61 -6.70 19.38
C SER A 128 2.21 -7.75 18.34
N THR A 129 1.98 -8.96 18.84
CA THR A 129 1.37 -10.10 18.16
C THR A 129 -0.12 -9.89 17.87
N ASN A 130 -0.55 -8.70 17.44
CA ASN A 130 -1.91 -8.53 16.93
C ASN A 130 -1.92 -8.81 15.43
N LYS A 131 -2.02 -10.11 15.09
CA LYS A 131 -2.31 -10.60 13.75
C LYS A 131 -3.70 -10.13 13.34
N THR A 132 -3.81 -8.91 12.87
CA THR A 132 -5.04 -8.42 12.28
C THR A 132 -5.21 -9.12 10.93
N LYS A 133 -6.34 -9.79 10.69
CA LYS A 133 -6.62 -10.53 9.44
C LYS A 133 -6.68 -9.66 8.18
N ALA A 134 -6.45 -8.36 8.29
CA ALA A 134 -6.50 -7.42 7.18
C ALA A 134 -5.17 -7.45 6.41
N LYS A 135 -5.14 -8.21 5.31
CA LYS A 135 -4.05 -8.25 4.31
C LYS A 135 -3.96 -6.96 3.48
N ALA A 136 -4.16 -5.80 4.11
CA ALA A 136 -4.21 -4.52 3.43
C ALA A 136 -3.15 -3.59 4.00
N ILE A 137 -2.55 -2.82 3.11
CA ILE A 137 -1.65 -1.73 3.48
C ILE A 137 -2.49 -0.47 3.56
N THR A 138 -2.40 0.24 4.68
CA THR A 138 -3.05 1.55 4.86
C THR A 138 -1.98 2.62 4.94
N LEU A 139 -2.13 3.64 4.11
CA LEU A 139 -1.24 4.80 4.03
C LEU A 139 -2.02 6.03 4.46
N SER A 140 -1.49 6.81 5.40
CA SER A 140 -2.10 8.07 5.83
C SER A 140 -1.06 9.17 5.78
N GLY A 141 -1.46 10.34 5.28
CA GLY A 141 -0.55 11.44 5.02
C GLY A 141 -1.23 12.70 4.52
N THR A 142 -0.43 13.58 3.92
CA THR A 142 -0.86 14.84 3.32
C THR A 142 -0.40 14.92 1.87
N PHE A 143 -1.31 15.33 0.97
CA PHE A 143 -0.97 15.57 -0.42
C PHE A 143 -1.67 16.83 -0.93
N ARG A 144 -0.88 17.78 -1.46
CA ARG A 144 -1.37 19.12 -1.87
C ARG A 144 -2.23 19.78 -0.78
N ASN A 145 -1.72 19.78 0.45
CA ASN A 145 -2.36 20.34 1.65
C ASN A 145 -3.70 19.68 2.04
N LYS A 146 -4.01 18.48 1.53
CA LYS A 146 -5.17 17.71 1.93
C LYS A 146 -4.73 16.45 2.65
N SER A 147 -5.35 16.15 3.78
CA SER A 147 -5.19 14.85 4.43
C SER A 147 -5.76 13.76 3.54
N ILE A 148 -4.99 12.69 3.39
CA ILE A 148 -5.33 11.55 2.55
C ILE A 148 -5.18 10.26 3.36
N THR A 149 -6.09 9.32 3.13
CA THR A 149 -5.92 7.94 3.56
C THR A 149 -6.17 7.04 2.36
N TYR A 150 -5.19 6.17 2.08
CA TYR A 150 -5.20 5.31 0.90
C TYR A 150 -5.00 3.85 1.33
N ARG A 151 -5.80 2.94 0.76
CA ARG A 151 -5.76 1.52 1.09
C ARG A 151 -5.34 0.70 -0.13
N ILE A 152 -4.26 -0.05 0.00
CA ILE A 152 -3.81 -1.02 -1.00
C ILE A 152 -4.26 -2.41 -0.55
N THR A 153 -5.19 -3.00 -1.28
CA THR A 153 -5.78 -4.32 -0.96
C THR A 153 -5.08 -5.48 -1.65
N LYS A 154 -4.43 -5.22 -2.80
CA LYS A 154 -3.71 -6.23 -3.56
C LYS A 154 -2.21 -6.09 -3.31
N VAL A 155 -1.66 -7.05 -2.59
CA VAL A 155 -0.21 -7.20 -2.37
C VAL A 155 0.24 -8.51 -3.01
N GLN A 156 1.24 -8.45 -3.89
CA GLN A 156 1.70 -9.63 -4.64
C GLN A 156 3.10 -10.07 -4.20
N GLU A 157 3.33 -11.37 -4.15
CA GLU A 157 4.65 -11.93 -3.82
C GLU A 157 5.53 -12.02 -5.07
N LEU A 158 6.77 -11.55 -4.95
CA LEU A 158 7.82 -11.71 -5.95
C LEU A 158 8.71 -12.91 -5.58
N GLU A 159 9.32 -13.52 -6.60
CA GLU A 159 10.35 -14.54 -6.39
C GLU A 159 11.54 -13.98 -5.58
N LYS A 160 12.22 -14.87 -4.84
CA LYS A 160 13.46 -14.51 -4.14
C LYS A 160 14.50 -14.07 -5.17
N ARG A 161 15.22 -12.98 -4.89
CA ARG A 161 16.42 -12.65 -5.66
C ARG A 161 17.50 -13.65 -5.29
N PHE A 162 17.85 -14.53 -6.22
CA PHE A 162 19.15 -15.19 -6.17
C PHE A 162 20.16 -14.14 -6.61
N ASN A 163 20.98 -13.65 -5.68
CA ASN A 163 22.21 -12.96 -6.08
C ASN A 163 23.13 -14.06 -6.65
N PRO A 164 23.55 -14.00 -7.93
CA PRO A 164 24.65 -14.82 -8.41
C PRO A 164 25.96 -14.45 -7.70
#